data_AF-A0AA41VC54-F1
#
_entry.id   AF-A0AA41VC54-F1
#
_cell.length_a   1.000
_cell.length_b   1.000
_cell.length_c   1.000
_cell.angle_alpha   90.00
_cell.angle_beta   90.00
_cell.angle_gamma   90.00
#
_symmetry.space_group_name_H-M   'P 1'
#
loop_
_entity.id
_entity.type
_entity.pdbx_description
1 polymer ?
#
loop_
_entity_poly.entity_id
_entity_poly.type
_entity_poly.pdbx_seq_one_letter_code
_entity_poly.pdbx_strand_id
1 'polypeptide(L)' 'GYGMTESCGIISIENPYDGVRYSGSTGPLVPGIESQIMSVDTMKPLPPTQIGEIWLRGQNMTQ' A
#
# COMPACT_ATOMS: atom_id res chain seq x y z
N GLY A 1 -8.93 0.98 -5.30
CA GLY A 1 -7.61 0.55 -5.80
C GLY A 1 -6.66 1.74 -5.87
N TYR A 2 -5.37 1.52 -5.72
CA TYR A 2 -4.30 2.54 -5.73
C TYR A 2 -3.08 2.02 -6.48
N GLY A 3 -2.35 2.94 -7.09
CA GLY A 3 -1.23 2.63 -7.95
C GLY A 3 -0.46 3.88 -8.36
N MET A 4 0.76 3.67 -8.83
CA MET A 4 1.65 4.71 -9.36
C MET A 4 2.45 4.16 -10.55
N THR A 5 2.99 5.04 -11.38
CA THR A 5 3.78 4.66 -12.56
C THR A 5 5.05 3.90 -12.18
N GLU A 6 5.66 4.28 -11.07
CA GLU A 6 6.89 3.73 -10.49
C GLU A 6 6.68 2.33 -9.89
N SER A 7 5.43 1.95 -9.60
CA SER A 7 5.06 0.60 -9.17
C SER A 7 4.50 -0.25 -10.31
N CYS A 8 4.75 0.14 -11.57
CA CYS A 8 4.17 -0.47 -12.78
C CYS A 8 2.63 -0.59 -12.73
N GLY A 9 1.96 0.43 -12.19
CA GLY A 9 0.51 0.45 -12.06
C GLY A 9 0.06 0.09 -10.65
N ILE A 10 -0.50 -1.10 -10.45
CA ILE A 10 -1.36 -1.40 -9.29
C ILE A 10 -0.55 -1.81 -8.06
N ILE A 11 -0.77 -1.12 -6.93
CA ILE A 11 -0.23 -1.44 -5.61
C ILE A 11 -1.25 -2.19 -4.75
N SER A 12 -2.50 -1.73 -4.81
CA SER A 12 -3.59 -2.27 -4.01
C SER A 12 -4.89 -2.25 -4.79
N ILE A 13 -5.69 -3.28 -4.60
CA ILE A 13 -6.97 -3.42 -5.28
C ILE A 13 -7.97 -4.08 -4.34
N GLU A 14 -9.18 -3.53 -4.30
CA GLU A 14 -10.28 -4.22 -3.65
C GLU A 14 -10.66 -5.43 -4.51
N ASN A 15 -10.74 -6.61 -3.91
CA ASN A 15 -11.29 -7.76 -4.60
C ASN A 15 -12.82 -7.77 -4.39
N PRO A 16 -13.63 -7.55 -5.43
CA PRO A 16 -15.09 -7.48 -5.29
C PRO A 16 -15.73 -8.81 -4.84
N TYR A 17 -14.97 -9.90 -4.87
CA TYR A 17 -15.36 -11.23 -4.42
C TYR A 17 -14.87 -11.56 -2.99
N ASP A 18 -13.99 -10.72 -2.40
CA ASP A 18 -13.38 -10.95 -1.08
C ASP A 18 -14.13 -10.16 -0.01
N GLY A 19 -15.25 -10.73 0.44
CA GLY A 19 -15.94 -10.32 1.66
C GLY A 19 -16.37 -8.84 1.73
N VAL A 20 -16.19 -8.24 2.92
CA VAL A 20 -16.73 -6.92 3.27
C VAL A 20 -15.97 -5.82 2.56
N ARG A 21 -16.70 -4.98 1.82
CA ARG A 21 -16.15 -3.78 1.19
C ARG A 21 -15.98 -2.67 2.20
N TYR A 22 -14.73 -2.28 2.45
CA TYR A 22 -14.41 -1.10 3.24
C TYR A 22 -14.49 0.14 2.36
N SER A 23 -15.68 0.74 2.27
CA SER A 23 -15.88 1.97 1.48
C SER A 23 -14.92 3.08 1.95
N GLY A 24 -14.24 3.72 1.00
CA GLY A 24 -13.19 4.71 1.28
C GLY A 24 -11.79 4.12 1.51
N SER A 25 -11.64 2.79 1.56
CA SER A 25 -10.34 2.13 1.52
C SER A 25 -9.89 1.88 0.09
N THR A 26 -8.58 1.80 -0.07
CA THR A 26 -7.91 1.45 -1.32
C THR A 26 -7.97 -0.07 -1.63
N GLY A 27 -8.25 -0.89 -0.61
CA GLY A 27 -8.20 -2.36 -0.67
C GLY A 27 -6.84 -2.93 -0.20
N PRO A 28 -6.73 -4.26 -0.08
CA PRO A 28 -5.47 -4.93 0.28
C PRO A 28 -4.38 -4.74 -0.78
N LEU A 29 -3.12 -4.96 -0.39
CA LEU A 29 -1.98 -5.01 -1.30
C LEU A 29 -2.12 -6.18 -2.29
N VAL A 30 -1.65 -5.98 -3.52
CA VAL A 30 -1.53 -7.09 -4.47
C VAL A 30 -0.43 -8.06 -4.02
N PRO A 31 -0.53 -9.36 -4.38
CA PRO A 31 0.49 -10.35 -4.03
C PRO A 31 1.88 -9.93 -4.50
N GLY A 32 2.89 -10.10 -3.64
CA GLY A 32 4.28 -9.76 -3.96
C GLY A 32 4.69 -8.31 -3.71
N ILE A 33 3.78 -7.48 -3.18
CA ILE A 33 4.09 -6.14 -2.68
C ILE A 33 3.98 -6.13 -1.14
N GLU A 34 4.97 -5.51 -0.52
CA GLU A 34 5.02 -5.21 0.91
C GLU A 34 4.92 -3.69 1.10
N SER A 35 4.23 -3.24 2.14
CA SER A 35 4.14 -1.82 2.49
C SER A 35 4.43 -1.59 3.97
N GLN A 36 5.03 -0.45 4.28
CA GLN A 36 5.21 0.01 5.66
C GLN A 36 4.88 1.51 5.75
N ILE A 37 4.23 1.91 6.84
CA ILE A 37 3.99 3.33 7.12
C ILE A 37 5.17 3.86 7.94
N MET A 38 5.83 4.89 7.42
CA MET A 38 7.02 5.49 8.00
C MET A 38 6.73 6.92 8.47
N SER A 39 7.33 7.31 9.59
CA SER A 39 7.35 8.70 10.04
C SER A 39 8.34 9.51 9.19
N VAL A 40 7.87 10.61 8.62
CA VAL A 40 8.70 11.51 7.79
C VAL A 40 9.82 12.15 8.61
N ASP A 41 9.56 12.50 9.87
CA ASP A 41 10.55 13.17 10.72
C ASP A 41 11.60 12.22 11.30
N THR A 42 11.18 11.01 11.70
CA THR A 42 12.02 10.09 12.46
C THR A 42 12.56 8.93 11.64
N MET A 43 12.07 8.73 10.41
CA MET A 43 12.42 7.59 9.54
C MET A 43 12.22 6.24 10.22
N LYS A 44 11.25 6.16 11.14
CA LYS A 44 10.90 4.95 11.89
C LYS A 44 9.53 4.43 11.46
N PRO A 45 9.31 3.11 11.53
CA PRO A 45 8.01 2.53 11.26
C PRO A 45 6.99 2.98 12.32
N LEU A 46 5.81 3.38 11.84
CA LEU A 46 4.66 3.72 12.68
C LEU A 46 3.79 2.49 12.91
N PRO A 47 3.13 2.39 14.09
CA PRO A 47 2.19 1.31 14.34
C PRO A 47 0.92 1.48 13.48
N PRO A 48 0.07 0.45 13.40
CA PRO A 48 -1.18 0.51 12.64
C PRO A 48 -2.04 1.72 13.02
N THR A 49 -2.88 2.18 12.08
CA THR A 49 -3.83 3.30 12.25
C THR A 49 -3.22 4.68 12.46
N GLN A 50 -1.90 4.84 12.28
CA GLN A 50 -1.25 6.15 12.26
C GLN A 50 -1.03 6.66 10.83
N ILE A 51 -1.03 7.99 10.69
CA ILE A 51 -0.78 8.68 9.43
C ILE A 51 0.72 8.87 9.27
N GLY A 52 1.24 8.54 8.08
CA GLY A 52 2.64 8.71 7.72
C GLY A 52 2.85 8.49 6.22
N GLU A 53 4.12 8.41 5.82
CA GLU A 53 4.51 8.14 4.43
C GLU A 53 4.43 6.64 4.14
N ILE A 54 3.84 6.26 3.00
CA ILE A 54 3.76 4.86 2.59
C ILE A 54 5.02 4.48 1.83
N TRP A 55 5.78 3.55 2.39
CA TRP A 55 6.93 2.94 1.75
C TRP A 55 6.52 1.60 1.19
N LEU A 56 6.92 1.34 -0.05
CA LEU A 56 6.53 0.14 -0.78
C LEU A 56 7.76 -0.60 -1.26
N ARG A 57 7.70 -1.93 -1.18
CA ARG A 57 8.74 -2.83 -1.71
C ARG A 57 8.06 -3.95 -2.48
N GLY A 58 8.57 -4.26 -3.67
CA GLY A 58 8.05 -5.36 -4.47
C GLY A 58 8.84 -5.54 -5.75
N GLN A 59 8.68 -6.68 -6.40
CA GLN A 59 9.39 -6.99 -7.66
C GLN A 59 8.92 -6.10 -8.82
N ASN A 60 7.72 -5.53 -8.72
CA ASN A 60 7.12 -4.66 -9.73
C ASN A 60 7.58 -3.19 -9.62
N MET A 61 8.46 -2.88 -8.67
CA MET A 61 9.04 -1.53 -8.53
C MET A 61 10.04 -1.29 -9.65
N THR A 62 9.92 -0.16 -10.34
CA THR A 62 10.98 0.29 -11.25
C THR A 62 12.22 0.67 -10.43
N GLN A 63 13.39 0.15 -10.83
CA GLN A 63 14.68 0.52 -10.24
C GLN A 63 15.18 1.88 -10.74
#